data_AF-A0A915D588-F1
#
_entry.id   AF-A0A915D588-F1
#
_cell.length_a   1.000
_cell.length_b   1.000
_cell.length_c   1.000
_cell.angle_alpha   90.00
_cell.angle_beta   90.00
_cell.angle_gamma   90.00
#
_symmetry.space_group_name_H-M   'P 1'
#
loop_
_entity.id
_entity.type
_entity.pdbx_description
1 polymer ?
#
loop_
_entity_poly.entity_id
_entity_poly.type
_entity_poly.pdbx_seq_one_letter_code
_entity_poly.pdbx_strand_id
1 'polypeptide(L)'
;MYLLSGTGVLETLFNSFLRRMTEIDMSKKSDIKVACFIFVPTYFVWNYFYRLRQFPPGPWPLPVIGNFLQIDTTNPHRSMIAWRKKYGPIFTIWMPKPVIVFASYEELHDRLENYQEGNYYIDRPLSFLYGIFSNHQPDGDGIILSKDDLIKRLADSKHDVVDVHKPLAFVSATLFMIL
;
A
#
# COMPACT_ATOMS: atom_id res chain seq x y z
N MET A 1 42.10 -1.51 -33.24
CA MET A 1 41.96 -1.90 -31.82
C MET A 1 41.53 -0.67 -31.02
N TYR A 2 40.25 -0.28 -31.10
CA TYR A 2 39.68 0.76 -30.23
C TYR A 2 38.69 0.06 -29.31
N LEU A 3 39.14 -0.15 -28.08
CA LEU A 3 38.33 -0.65 -26.98
C LEU A 3 37.21 0.36 -26.73
N LEU A 4 35.98 -0.03 -27.04
CA LEU A 4 34.76 0.63 -26.63
C LEU A 4 34.69 0.56 -25.09
N SER A 5 35.29 1.55 -24.42
CA SER A 5 34.90 1.91 -23.07
C SER A 5 33.42 2.29 -23.13
N GLY A 6 32.55 1.52 -22.47
CA GLY A 6 31.08 1.67 -22.51
C GLY A 6 30.56 3.07 -22.13
N THR A 7 31.41 3.94 -21.60
CA THR A 7 31.12 5.35 -21.30
C THR A 7 31.01 6.23 -22.57
N GLY A 8 31.81 5.98 -23.60
CA GLY A 8 31.88 6.86 -24.78
C GLY A 8 30.67 6.79 -25.71
N VAL A 9 30.01 5.62 -25.76
CA VAL A 9 28.78 5.40 -26.57
C VAL A 9 27.60 6.13 -25.96
N LEU A 10 27.48 6.11 -24.63
CA LEU A 10 26.43 6.84 -23.91
C LEU A 10 26.59 8.35 -24.09
N GLU A 11 27.81 8.88 -24.00
CA GLU A 11 28.06 10.30 -24.23
C GLU A 11 27.76 10.73 -25.67
N THR A 12 28.13 9.93 -26.67
CA THR A 12 27.81 10.26 -28.08
C THR A 12 26.33 10.17 -28.37
N LEU A 13 25.62 9.17 -27.82
CA LEU A 13 24.17 9.07 -27.91
C LEU A 13 23.50 10.25 -27.19
N PHE A 14 23.97 10.62 -26.00
CA PHE A 14 23.44 11.73 -25.22
C PHE A 14 23.66 13.07 -25.93
N ASN A 15 24.85 13.33 -26.45
CA ASN A 15 25.16 14.55 -27.20
C ASN A 15 24.37 14.64 -28.51
N SER A 16 24.18 13.51 -29.21
CA SER A 16 23.32 13.47 -30.40
C SER A 16 21.85 13.75 -30.08
N PHE A 17 21.38 13.26 -28.92
CA PHE A 17 20.05 13.53 -28.42
C PHE A 17 19.87 15.00 -28.01
N LEU A 18 20.83 15.57 -27.27
CA LEU A 18 20.81 16.98 -26.87
C LEU A 18 20.78 17.93 -28.07
N ARG A 19 21.58 17.63 -29.11
CA ARG A 19 21.58 18.42 -30.34
C ARG A 19 20.22 18.40 -31.04
N ARG A 20 19.57 17.23 -31.09
CA ARG A 20 18.20 17.12 -31.62
C ARG A 20 17.18 17.88 -30.77
N MET A 21 17.36 17.94 -29.44
CA MET A 21 16.49 18.72 -28.55
C MET A 21 16.64 20.23 -28.78
N THR A 22 17.83 20.73 -29.08
CA THR A 22 18.07 22.15 -29.36
C THR A 22 17.66 22.60 -30.76
N GLU A 23 17.59 21.67 -31.71
CA GLU A 23 17.17 21.94 -33.10
C GLU A 23 15.63 21.84 -33.30
N ILE A 24 14.85 21.59 -32.25
CA ILE A 24 13.37 21.51 -32.34
C ILE A 24 12.80 22.91 -32.60
N ASP A 25 12.27 23.12 -33.80
CA ASP A 25 11.64 24.37 -34.20
C ASP A 25 10.13 24.31 -33.99
N MET A 26 9.65 24.99 -32.94
CA MET A 26 8.24 25.05 -32.55
C MET A 26 7.32 25.71 -33.61
N SER A 27 7.89 26.31 -34.66
CA SER A 27 7.17 26.81 -35.83
C SER A 27 6.53 25.69 -36.66
N LYS A 28 7.13 24.50 -36.69
CA LYS A 28 6.64 23.35 -37.48
C LYS A 28 5.67 22.49 -36.69
N LYS A 29 4.50 22.20 -37.26
CA LYS A 29 3.48 21.33 -36.65
C LYS A 29 3.98 19.89 -36.35
N SER A 30 4.98 19.40 -37.08
CA SER A 30 5.63 18.10 -36.82
C SER A 30 6.41 18.08 -35.51
N ASP A 31 7.07 19.20 -35.20
CA ASP A 31 8.06 19.30 -34.14
C ASP A 31 7.37 19.51 -32.79
N ILE A 32 6.20 20.15 -32.80
CA ILE A 32 5.28 20.23 -31.65
C ILE A 32 4.91 18.82 -31.14
N LYS A 33 4.61 17.87 -32.04
CA LYS A 33 4.24 16.50 -31.62
C LYS A 33 5.41 15.76 -30.97
N VAL A 34 6.61 15.94 -31.50
CA VAL A 34 7.85 15.35 -30.94
C VAL A 34 8.14 15.94 -29.57
N ALA A 35 8.02 17.26 -29.41
CA ALA A 35 8.17 17.92 -28.12
C ALA A 35 7.15 17.38 -27.10
N CYS A 36 5.86 17.28 -27.45
CA CYS A 36 4.85 16.69 -26.56
C CYS A 36 5.19 15.24 -26.17
N PHE A 37 5.65 14.42 -27.12
CA PHE A 37 6.00 13.03 -26.86
C PHE A 37 7.20 12.87 -25.92
N ILE A 38 8.09 13.86 -25.82
CA ILE A 38 9.24 13.84 -24.90
C ILE A 38 8.88 14.47 -23.55
N PHE A 39 8.24 15.65 -23.55
CA PHE A 39 7.93 16.39 -22.33
C PHE A 39 6.86 15.71 -21.48
N VAL A 40 5.84 15.12 -22.09
CA VAL A 40 4.75 14.44 -21.36
C VAL A 40 5.29 13.28 -20.51
N PRO A 41 6.00 12.27 -21.04
CA PRO A 41 6.54 11.20 -20.21
C PRO A 41 7.59 11.72 -19.23
N THR A 42 8.41 12.70 -19.60
CA THR A 42 9.38 13.30 -18.66
C THR A 42 8.69 13.94 -17.46
N TYR A 43 7.60 14.68 -17.69
CA TYR A 43 6.76 15.25 -16.63
C TYR A 43 6.11 14.16 -15.77
N PHE A 44 5.55 13.12 -16.38
CA PHE A 44 4.95 12.00 -15.64
C PHE A 44 5.98 11.26 -14.78
N VAL A 45 7.17 10.99 -15.33
CA VAL A 45 8.28 10.36 -14.61
C VAL A 45 8.74 11.27 -13.47
N TRP A 46 9.00 12.55 -13.74
CA TRP A 46 9.37 13.51 -12.70
C TRP A 46 8.35 13.56 -11.57
N ASN A 47 7.07 13.69 -11.90
CA ASN A 47 5.98 13.73 -10.93
C ASN A 47 5.89 12.43 -10.14
N TYR A 48 6.11 11.27 -10.79
CA TYR A 48 6.17 9.98 -10.11
C TYR A 48 7.29 9.95 -9.06
N PHE A 49 8.53 10.25 -9.46
CA PHE A 49 9.68 10.28 -8.54
C PHE A 49 9.54 11.33 -7.43
N TYR A 50 8.95 12.48 -7.74
CA TYR A 50 8.69 13.53 -6.75
C TYR A 50 7.74 13.04 -5.65
N ARG A 51 6.64 12.36 -6.01
CA ARG A 51 5.72 11.77 -5.02
C ARG A 51 6.41 10.67 -4.20
N LEU A 52 7.23 9.83 -4.81
CA LEU A 52 7.96 8.78 -4.08
C LEU A 52 8.83 9.33 -2.95
N ARG A 53 9.42 10.53 -3.13
CA ARG A 53 10.29 11.16 -2.13
C ARG A 53 9.55 11.81 -0.96
N GLN A 54 8.24 12.01 -1.07
CA GLN A 54 7.44 12.63 0.01
C GLN A 54 7.05 11.64 1.11
N PHE A 55 7.20 10.34 0.86
CA PHE A 55 6.82 9.28 1.78
C PHE A 55 8.05 8.60 2.40
N PRO A 56 7.87 7.93 3.54
CA PRO A 56 8.89 7.05 4.12
C PRO A 56 9.49 6.07 3.10
N PRO A 57 10.75 5.65 3.29
CA PRO A 57 11.39 4.70 2.39
C PRO A 57 10.59 3.40 2.33
N GLY A 58 10.57 2.77 1.15
CA GLY A 58 9.79 1.57 0.93
C GLY A 58 10.21 0.82 -0.34
N PRO A 59 9.62 -0.36 -0.58
CA PRO A 59 9.89 -1.14 -1.78
C PRO A 59 9.54 -0.37 -3.05
N TRP A 60 10.45 -0.43 -4.04
CA TRP A 60 10.30 0.31 -5.28
C TRP A 60 9.00 -0.08 -5.99
N PRO A 61 8.06 0.84 -6.19
CA PRO A 61 6.81 0.55 -6.87
C PRO A 61 7.00 0.45 -8.38
N LEU A 62 6.36 -0.54 -9.00
CA LEU A 62 6.30 -0.65 -10.45
C LEU A 62 5.32 0.39 -11.00
N PRO A 63 5.61 1.01 -12.16
CA PRO A 63 4.65 1.90 -12.81
C PRO A 63 3.34 1.14 -13.09
N VAL A 64 2.20 1.79 -12.85
CA VAL A 64 0.82 1.27 -13.01
C VAL A 64 0.38 0.25 -11.95
N ILE A 65 1.20 -0.76 -11.64
CA ILE A 65 0.81 -1.86 -10.74
C ILE A 65 1.17 -1.55 -9.28
N GLY A 66 2.21 -0.77 -9.01
CA GLY A 66 2.73 -0.56 -7.66
C GLY A 66 3.50 -1.78 -7.13
N ASN A 67 3.29 -2.13 -5.86
CA ASN A 67 3.99 -3.22 -5.17
C ASN A 67 3.20 -4.55 -5.15
N PHE A 68 2.06 -4.69 -5.83
CA PHE A 68 1.26 -5.93 -5.78
C PHE A 68 2.06 -7.19 -6.14
N LEU A 69 2.88 -7.14 -7.19
CA LEU A 69 3.70 -8.29 -7.61
C LEU A 69 4.80 -8.66 -6.61
N GLN A 70 5.11 -7.77 -5.68
CA GLN A 70 6.13 -7.98 -4.66
C GLN A 70 5.51 -8.48 -3.34
N ILE A 71 4.18 -8.48 -3.22
CA ILE A 71 3.45 -9.00 -2.07
C ILE A 71 3.06 -10.45 -2.37
N ASP A 72 3.44 -11.36 -1.49
CA ASP A 72 2.82 -12.68 -1.44
C ASP A 72 1.36 -12.52 -0.96
N THR A 73 0.40 -12.64 -1.88
CA THR A 73 -1.04 -12.52 -1.59
C THR A 73 -1.56 -13.66 -0.70
N THR A 74 -0.86 -14.80 -0.67
CA THR A 74 -1.24 -15.93 0.20
C THR A 74 -0.77 -15.69 1.63
N ASN A 75 0.41 -15.08 1.79
CA ASN A 75 1.01 -14.80 3.10
C ASN A 75 1.57 -13.37 3.17
N PRO A 76 0.70 -12.35 3.16
CA PRO A 76 1.13 -10.94 3.09
C PRO A 76 2.01 -10.54 4.28
N HIS A 77 1.76 -11.11 5.45
CA HIS A 77 2.54 -10.88 6.67
C HIS A 77 4.04 -11.19 6.49
N ARG A 78 4.42 -12.19 5.69
CA ARG A 78 5.83 -12.53 5.42
C ARG A 78 6.53 -11.42 4.65
N SER A 79 5.85 -10.86 3.66
CA SER A 79 6.34 -9.73 2.86
C SER A 79 6.57 -8.51 3.76
N MET A 80 5.65 -8.25 4.70
CA MET A 80 5.78 -7.12 5.64
C MET A 80 6.94 -7.30 6.61
N ILE A 81 7.17 -8.52 7.12
CA ILE A 81 8.33 -8.83 7.97
C ILE A 81 9.64 -8.62 7.22
N ALA A 82 9.71 -9.08 5.96
CA ALA A 82 10.90 -8.90 5.12
C ALA A 82 11.18 -7.42 4.85
N TRP A 83 10.14 -6.63 4.59
CA TRP A 83 10.26 -5.18 4.37
C TRP A 83 10.58 -4.41 5.64
N ARG A 84 10.01 -4.79 6.79
CA ARG A 84 10.41 -4.22 8.09
C ARG A 84 11.90 -4.36 8.32
N LYS A 85 12.46 -5.55 8.04
CA LYS A 85 13.91 -5.79 8.18
C LYS A 85 14.76 -4.92 7.25
N LYS A 86 14.24 -4.54 6.08
CA LYS A 86 14.97 -3.80 5.04
C LYS A 86 14.81 -2.28 5.15
N TYR A 87 13.61 -1.80 5.42
CA TYR A 87 13.26 -0.37 5.40
C TYR A 87 13.03 0.22 6.79
N GLY A 88 12.87 -0.63 7.82
CA GLY A 88 12.69 -0.20 9.20
C GLY A 88 11.23 -0.34 9.70
N PRO A 89 10.92 0.25 10.86
CA PRO A 89 9.64 0.08 11.53
C PRO A 89 8.47 0.81 10.84
N ILE A 90 8.76 1.82 10.02
CA ILE A 90 7.78 2.58 9.23
C ILE A 90 8.23 2.59 7.78
N PHE A 91 7.36 2.13 6.88
CA PHE A 91 7.66 2.11 5.44
C PHE A 91 6.41 2.32 4.60
N THR A 92 6.58 2.66 3.32
CA THR A 92 5.47 2.90 2.40
C THR A 92 5.35 1.80 1.35
N ILE A 93 4.14 1.26 1.20
CA ILE A 93 3.76 0.35 0.12
C ILE A 93 2.86 1.10 -0.84
N TRP A 94 3.15 1.02 -2.13
CA TRP A 94 2.29 1.54 -3.17
C TRP A 94 1.32 0.47 -3.62
N MET A 95 0.11 0.59 -3.15
CA MET A 95 -1.05 0.06 -3.86
C MET A 95 -1.55 1.21 -4.78
N PRO A 96 -2.68 1.16 -5.49
CA PRO A 96 -3.14 2.25 -6.37
C PRO A 96 -3.13 3.63 -5.69
N LYS A 97 -3.13 3.65 -4.35
CA LYS A 97 -2.69 4.77 -3.50
C LYS A 97 -1.53 4.35 -2.58
N PRO A 98 -0.62 5.27 -2.20
CA PRO A 98 0.42 4.99 -1.22
C PRO A 98 -0.19 4.68 0.15
N VAL A 99 0.32 3.64 0.80
CA VAL A 99 -0.10 3.17 2.13
C VAL A 99 1.13 3.14 3.02
N ILE A 100 1.07 3.86 4.14
CA ILE A 100 2.11 3.85 5.17
C ILE A 100 1.81 2.69 6.12
N VAL A 101 2.79 1.82 6.34
CA VAL A 101 2.69 0.65 7.21
C VAL A 101 3.53 0.87 8.45
N PHE A 102 2.91 0.70 9.60
CA PHE A 102 3.55 0.63 10.91
C PHE A 102 3.80 -0.83 11.26
N ALA A 103 5.07 -1.24 11.32
CA ALA A 103 5.49 -2.60 11.60
C ALA A 103 6.13 -2.77 12.99
N SER A 104 6.01 -1.75 13.86
CA SER A 104 6.41 -1.77 15.26
C SER A 104 5.24 -1.35 16.15
N TYR A 105 5.11 -1.98 17.32
CA TYR A 105 4.09 -1.64 18.30
C TYR A 105 4.33 -0.26 18.92
N GLU A 106 5.57 0.04 19.30
CA GLU A 106 5.96 1.30 19.93
C GLU A 106 5.56 2.51 19.06
N GLU A 107 5.97 2.50 17.78
CA GLU A 107 5.64 3.55 16.81
C GLU A 107 4.13 3.71 16.57
N LEU A 108 3.40 2.59 16.58
CA LEU A 108 1.95 2.62 16.40
C LEU A 108 1.27 3.19 17.65
N HIS A 109 1.71 2.77 18.82
CA HIS A 109 1.17 3.19 20.10
C HIS A 109 1.37 4.69 20.30
N ASP A 110 2.60 5.19 20.13
CA ASP A 110 2.92 6.61 20.28
C ASP A 110 2.08 7.51 19.36
N ARG A 111 1.82 7.06 18.12
CA ARG A 111 0.97 7.81 17.17
C ARG A 111 -0.52 7.75 17.48
N LEU A 112 -1.01 6.63 18.01
CA LEU A 112 -2.41 6.50 18.40
C LEU A 112 -2.72 7.27 19.69
N GLU A 113 -1.79 7.32 20.63
CA GLU A 113 -1.94 8.10 21.86
C GLU A 113 -1.93 9.61 21.61
N ASN A 114 -1.26 10.06 20.56
CA ASN A 114 -1.27 11.46 20.17
C ASN A 114 -2.65 11.87 19.62
N TYR A 115 -3.50 12.43 20.51
CA TYR A 115 -4.89 12.79 20.23
C TYR A 115 -5.06 13.72 19.01
N GLN A 116 -4.05 14.54 18.67
CA GLN A 116 -4.09 15.38 17.47
C GLN A 116 -4.02 14.57 16.18
N GLU A 117 -3.35 13.42 16.21
CA GLU A 117 -3.27 12.50 15.07
C GLU A 117 -4.45 11.53 15.01
N GLY A 118 -5.12 11.29 16.15
CA GLY A 118 -6.26 10.37 16.29
C GLY A 118 -7.36 10.57 15.23
N ASN A 119 -7.64 11.83 14.85
CA ASN A 119 -8.63 12.16 13.82
C ASN A 119 -8.26 11.69 12.41
N TYR A 120 -6.98 11.47 12.10
CA TYR A 120 -6.54 10.94 10.81
C TYR A 120 -6.78 9.43 10.66
N TYR A 121 -7.03 8.73 11.78
CA TYR A 121 -7.15 7.26 11.82
C TYR A 121 -8.59 6.76 12.00
N ILE A 122 -9.58 7.66 11.96
CA ILE A 122 -11.00 7.33 12.23
C ILE A 122 -11.69 6.66 11.03
N ASP A 123 -11.18 6.89 9.82
CA ASP A 123 -11.85 6.43 8.60
C ASP A 123 -11.66 4.94 8.33
N ARG A 124 -12.66 4.30 7.73
CA ARG A 124 -12.64 2.87 7.40
C ARG A 124 -12.17 2.70 5.95
N PRO A 125 -11.14 1.88 5.68
CA PRO A 125 -10.69 1.66 4.31
C PRO A 125 -11.72 0.83 3.54
N LEU A 126 -12.66 1.49 2.87
CA LEU A 126 -13.70 0.91 1.99
C LEU A 126 -13.16 0.34 0.66
N SER A 127 -11.84 0.19 0.54
CA SER A 127 -11.20 -0.19 -0.71
C SER A 127 -11.15 -1.72 -0.87
N PHE A 128 -11.63 -2.22 -2.01
CA PHE A 128 -11.58 -3.63 -2.47
C PHE A 128 -10.25 -4.35 -2.21
N LEU A 129 -9.16 -3.58 -2.16
CA LEU A 129 -7.81 -4.06 -1.92
C LEU A 129 -7.62 -4.70 -0.54
N TYR A 130 -8.38 -4.28 0.48
CA TYR A 130 -8.35 -4.92 1.79
C TYR A 130 -8.89 -6.35 1.74
N GLY A 131 -9.90 -6.60 0.90
CA GLY A 131 -10.44 -7.92 0.65
C GLY A 131 -9.41 -8.91 0.06
N ILE A 132 -8.40 -8.41 -0.67
CA ILE A 132 -7.31 -9.26 -1.19
C ILE A 132 -6.45 -9.79 -0.03
N PHE A 133 -6.22 -8.99 1.02
CA PHE A 133 -5.43 -9.41 2.18
C PHE A 133 -6.19 -10.32 3.14
N SER A 134 -7.52 -10.16 3.23
CA SER A 134 -8.39 -11.05 4.01
C SER A 134 -8.79 -12.32 3.24
N ASN A 135 -8.37 -12.45 1.98
CA ASN A 135 -8.78 -13.51 1.06
C ASN A 135 -10.30 -13.58 0.84
N HIS A 136 -11.02 -12.45 0.96
CA HIS A 136 -12.49 -12.31 0.88
C HIS A 136 -13.19 -13.52 1.53
N GLN A 137 -13.23 -13.54 2.86
CA GLN A 137 -13.90 -14.63 3.54
C GLN A 137 -15.38 -14.68 3.13
N PRO A 138 -15.96 -15.88 2.93
CA PRO A 138 -17.35 -16.03 2.50
C PRO A 138 -18.34 -15.37 3.47
N ASP A 139 -17.97 -15.22 4.73
CA ASP A 139 -18.78 -14.59 5.78
C ASP A 139 -18.52 -13.07 5.95
N GLY A 140 -17.68 -12.48 5.09
CA GLY A 140 -17.34 -11.06 5.05
C GLY A 140 -15.99 -10.70 5.66
N ASP A 141 -15.56 -9.45 5.44
CA ASP A 141 -14.22 -8.96 5.84
C ASP A 141 -14.14 -8.46 7.31
N GLY A 142 -15.08 -8.89 8.16
CA GLY A 142 -15.14 -8.54 9.60
C GLY A 142 -15.81 -7.20 9.93
N ILE A 143 -16.05 -6.96 11.23
CA ILE A 143 -16.80 -5.79 11.76
C ILE A 143 -16.10 -4.45 11.47
N ILE A 144 -14.78 -4.45 11.26
CA ILE A 144 -14.00 -3.25 10.96
C ILE A 144 -14.18 -2.83 9.50
N LEU A 145 -14.32 -3.78 8.57
CA LEU A 145 -14.50 -3.55 7.13
C LEU A 145 -15.96 -3.66 6.67
N SER A 146 -16.88 -3.98 7.57
CA SER A 146 -18.30 -4.09 7.28
C SER A 146 -18.91 -2.74 6.89
N LYS A 147 -19.64 -2.72 5.78
CA LYS A 147 -20.47 -1.59 5.36
C LYS A 147 -21.58 -1.34 6.39
N ASP A 148 -22.00 -0.08 6.55
CA ASP A 148 -22.95 0.37 7.59
C ASP A 148 -24.22 -0.51 7.72
N ASP A 149 -24.72 -1.04 6.60
CA ASP A 149 -25.91 -1.90 6.58
C ASP A 149 -25.71 -3.23 7.33
N LEU A 150 -24.50 -3.81 7.32
CA LEU A 150 -24.18 -5.05 8.04
C LEU A 150 -24.06 -4.80 9.55
N ILE A 151 -23.51 -3.65 9.95
CA ILE A 151 -23.43 -3.27 11.37
C ILE A 151 -24.82 -3.06 11.94
N LYS A 152 -25.71 -2.39 11.18
CA LYS A 152 -27.13 -2.25 11.54
C LYS A 152 -27.80 -3.60 11.68
N ARG A 153 -27.63 -4.52 10.72
CA ARG A 153 -28.17 -5.89 10.81
C ARG A 153 -27.65 -6.67 12.01
N LEU A 154 -26.37 -6.53 12.37
CA LEU A 154 -25.81 -7.17 13.58
C LEU A 154 -26.35 -6.53 14.87
N ALA A 155 -26.55 -5.21 14.87
CA ALA A 155 -27.17 -4.50 15.99
C ALA A 155 -28.66 -4.86 16.15
N ASP A 156 -29.37 -5.03 15.05
CA ASP A 156 -30.78 -5.44 15.02
C ASP A 156 -30.93 -6.93 15.36
N SER A 157 -30.01 -7.77 14.90
CA SER A 157 -29.89 -9.19 15.26
C SER A 157 -29.54 -9.41 16.73
N LYS A 158 -29.06 -8.39 17.44
CA LYS A 158 -28.78 -8.45 18.88
C LYS A 158 -30.05 -8.62 19.73
N HIS A 159 -31.24 -8.50 19.13
CA HIS A 159 -32.49 -8.94 19.76
C HIS A 159 -32.65 -10.47 19.85
N ASP A 160 -31.83 -11.27 19.16
CA ASP A 160 -31.82 -12.74 19.19
C ASP A 160 -30.52 -13.35 19.76
N VAL A 161 -29.59 -12.54 20.24
CA VAL A 161 -28.36 -13.05 20.87
C VAL A 161 -28.69 -13.54 22.28
N VAL A 162 -28.83 -14.85 22.42
CA VAL A 162 -28.91 -15.59 23.68
C VAL A 162 -28.00 -14.96 24.73
N ASP A 163 -28.60 -14.55 25.85
CA ASP A 163 -27.93 -13.99 27.03
C ASP A 163 -26.66 -14.79 27.40
N VAL A 164 -25.50 -14.17 27.20
CA VAL A 164 -24.20 -14.67 27.73
C VAL A 164 -24.07 -14.36 29.24
N HIS A 165 -25.14 -13.85 29.86
CA HIS A 165 -25.26 -13.66 31.30
C HIS A 165 -26.24 -14.67 31.94
N LYS A 166 -25.98 -15.97 31.78
CA LYS A 166 -26.43 -16.97 32.76
C LYS A 166 -25.25 -17.39 33.63
N PRO A 167 -25.28 -17.16 34.95
CA PRO A 167 -24.29 -17.74 35.84
C PRO A 167 -24.60 -19.24 36.04
N LEU A 168 -23.55 -20.07 36.00
CA LEU A 168 -23.44 -21.45 36.50
C LEU A 168 -24.20 -22.59 35.80
N ALA A 169 -23.45 -23.58 35.27
CA ALA A 169 -23.71 -25.02 35.48
C ALA A 169 -22.56 -25.99 35.05
N PHE A 170 -21.33 -25.53 34.75
CA PHE A 170 -20.28 -26.42 34.19
C PHE A 170 -19.16 -26.85 35.15
N VAL A 171 -19.24 -26.57 36.44
CA VAL A 171 -18.22 -27.01 37.44
C VAL A 171 -18.64 -28.25 38.24
N SER A 172 -19.86 -28.77 38.09
CA SER A 172 -20.35 -29.87 38.95
C SER A 172 -20.20 -31.29 38.37
N ALA A 173 -19.82 -31.47 37.10
CA ALA A 173 -19.84 -32.80 36.46
C ALA A 173 -18.50 -33.56 36.48
N THR A 174 -17.38 -32.90 36.84
CA THR A 174 -16.05 -33.56 36.83
C THR A 174 -15.61 -34.07 38.22
N LEU A 175 -16.32 -33.72 39.30
CA LEU A 175 -15.95 -34.10 40.67
C LEU A 175 -16.64 -35.39 41.18
N PHE A 176 -17.44 -36.08 40.38
CA PHE A 176 -18.16 -37.31 40.80
C PHE A 176 -17.63 -38.61 40.16
N MET A 177 -16.44 -38.59 39.55
CA MET A 177 -15.80 -39.79 38.99
C MET A 177 -14.44 -40.15 39.61
N ILE A 178 -14.01 -39.52 40.70
CA ILE A 178 -12.73 -39.84 41.39
C ILE A 178 -12.87 -40.01 42.93
N LEU A 179 -14.07 -40.03 43.50
CA LEU A 179 -14.34 -40.48 44.88
C LEU A 179 -15.59 -41.35 44.91
#